data_AF-A0A1F2X3A8-F1
#
_entry.id   AF-A0A1F2X3A8-F1
#
_cell.length_a   1.000
_cell.length_b   1.000
_cell.length_c   1.000
_cell.angle_alpha   90.00
_cell.angle_beta   90.00
_cell.angle_gamma   90.00
#
_symmetry.space_group_name_H-M   'P 1'
#
loop_
_entity.id
_entity.type
_entity.pdbx_description
1 polymer ?
#
loop_
_entity_poly.entity_id
_entity_poly.type
_entity_poly.pdbx_seq_one_letter_code
_entity_poly.pdbx_strand_id
1 'polypeptide(L)' 'MVERKQDYFRVPITMPSGMVSYLENLGIECKKSGGHKIANTMIVRSAVRLLMDMNLDISGVKSEEELEKRMKEAARKY' A
#
# COMPACT_ATOMS: atom_id res chain seq x y z
N MET A 1 14.25 15.31 -9.58
CA MET A 1 15.06 14.25 -10.24
C MET A 1 14.19 13.02 -10.33
N VAL A 2 13.89 12.49 -11.52
CA VAL A 2 13.03 11.30 -11.65
C VAL A 2 13.88 10.06 -11.37
N GLU A 3 13.61 9.34 -10.28
CA GLU A 3 14.29 8.07 -9.99
C GLU A 3 14.06 7.06 -11.12
N ARG A 4 15.13 6.39 -11.57
CA ARG A 4 15.00 5.31 -12.55
C ARG A 4 14.69 4.01 -11.82
N LYS A 5 14.05 3.06 -12.52
CA LYS A 5 13.70 1.75 -11.93
C LYS A 5 14.90 0.98 -11.38
N GLN A 6 16.08 1.18 -11.95
CA GLN A 6 17.34 0.57 -11.49
C GLN A 6 17.81 1.11 -10.13
N ASP A 7 17.35 2.30 -9.75
CA ASP A 7 17.72 2.97 -8.51
C ASP A 7 16.77 2.57 -7.35
N TYR A 8 15.78 1.69 -7.60
CA TYR A 8 14.82 1.27 -6.58
C TYR A 8 15.41 0.28 -5.58
N PHE A 9 15.12 0.52 -4.30
CA PHE A 9 15.46 -0.39 -3.22
C PHE A 9 14.45 -1.54 -3.11
N ARG A 10 14.95 -2.74 -2.83
CA ARG A 10 14.10 -3.89 -2.46
C ARG A 10 13.83 -3.83 -0.96
N VAL A 11 12.55 -3.79 -0.59
CA VAL A 11 12.10 -3.81 0.80
C VAL A 11 11.47 -5.18 1.08
N PRO A 12 12.09 -6.03 1.91
CA PRO A 12 11.45 -7.27 2.36
C PRO A 12 10.36 -6.92 3.38
N ILE A 13 9.15 -7.42 3.17
CA ILE A 13 8.00 -7.18 4.05
C ILE A 13 7.46 -8.54 4.51
N THR A 14 7.27 -8.70 5.81
CA THR A 14 6.64 -9.88 6.41
C THR A 14 5.16 -9.63 6.53
N MET A 15 4.33 -10.53 6.00
CA MET A 15 2.87 -10.46 6.13
C MET A 15 2.27 -11.87 6.17
N PRO A 16 1.11 -12.06 6.83
CA PRO A 16 0.36 -13.32 6.80
C PRO A 16 0.00 -13.73 5.37
N SER A 17 -0.10 -15.03 5.13
CA SER A 17 -0.45 -15.59 3.80
C SER A 17 -1.75 -15.02 3.23
N GLY A 18 -2.76 -14.80 4.07
CA GLY A 18 -4.03 -14.20 3.64
C GLY A 18 -3.89 -12.80 3.07
N MET A 19 -2.96 -11.98 3.59
CA MET A 19 -2.68 -10.64 3.05
C MET A 19 -1.94 -10.72 1.71
N VAL A 20 -1.01 -11.67 1.56
CA VAL A 20 -0.33 -11.92 0.26
C VAL A 20 -1.36 -12.29 -0.80
N SER A 21 -2.23 -13.26 -0.49
CA SER A 21 -3.27 -13.72 -1.42
C SER A 21 -4.26 -12.61 -1.76
N TYR A 22 -4.59 -11.73 -0.81
CA TYR A 22 -5.43 -10.55 -1.08
C TYR A 22 -4.78 -9.63 -2.12
N LEU A 23 -3.50 -9.29 -1.98
CA LEU A 23 -2.78 -8.44 -2.95
C LEU A 23 -2.73 -9.08 -4.35
N GLU A 24 -2.48 -10.39 -4.41
CA GLU A 24 -2.44 -11.12 -5.69
C GLU A 24 -3.81 -11.14 -6.39
N ASN A 25 -4.88 -11.38 -5.63
CA ASN A 25 -6.24 -11.41 -6.15
C ASN A 25 -6.68 -10.03 -6.66
N LEU A 26 -6.36 -8.96 -5.94
CA LEU A 26 -6.67 -7.59 -6.37
C LEU A 26 -6.06 -7.28 -7.75
N GLY A 27 -4.81 -7.70 -7.98
CA GLY A 27 -4.16 -7.54 -9.27
C GLY A 27 -4.77 -8.40 -10.39
N ILE A 28 -5.29 -9.58 -10.06
CA ILE A 28 -5.99 -10.46 -11.00
C ILE A 28 -7.37 -9.90 -11.36
N GLU A 29 -8.10 -9.34 -10.39
CA GLU A 29 -9.42 -8.75 -10.60
C GLU A 29 -9.38 -7.60 -11.60
N CYS A 30 -8.36 -6.73 -11.51
CA CYS A 30 -8.16 -5.66 -12.50
C CYS A 30 -7.94 -6.22 -13.92
N LYS A 31 -7.24 -7.35 -14.06
CA LYS A 31 -7.09 -8.02 -15.35
C LYS A 31 -8.43 -8.59 -15.85
N LYS A 32 -9.21 -9.19 -14.96
CA LYS A 32 -10.52 -9.78 -15.30
C LYS A 32 -11.53 -8.72 -15.75
N SER A 33 -11.45 -7.50 -15.22
CA SER A 33 -12.33 -6.39 -15.63
C SER A 33 -11.87 -5.66 -16.91
N GLY A 34 -10.88 -6.20 -17.63
CA GLY A 34 -10.38 -5.64 -18.91
C GLY A 34 -9.16 -4.72 -18.77
N GLY A 35 -8.65 -4.52 -17.55
CA GLY A 35 -7.41 -3.81 -17.29
C GLY A 35 -6.17 -4.69 -17.42
N HIS A 36 -5.01 -4.13 -17.03
CA HIS A 36 -3.77 -4.89 -16.94
C HIS A 36 -3.62 -5.56 -15.56
N LYS A 37 -2.88 -6.67 -15.51
CA LYS A 37 -2.49 -7.26 -14.23
C LYS A 37 -1.69 -6.23 -13.43
N ILE A 38 -2.17 -5.88 -12.25
CA ILE A 38 -1.46 -4.99 -11.34
C ILE A 38 -0.46 -5.84 -10.54
N ALA A 39 0.81 -5.44 -10.53
CA ALA A 39 1.81 -6.08 -9.68
C ALA A 39 1.65 -5.65 -8.22
N ASN A 40 1.95 -6.54 -7.26
CA ASN A 40 1.90 -6.20 -5.83
C ASN A 40 2.77 -4.95 -5.50
N THR A 41 3.91 -4.80 -6.18
CA THR A 41 4.78 -3.62 -6.05
C THR A 41 4.15 -2.33 -6.55
N MET A 42 3.19 -2.38 -7.47
CA MET A 42 2.40 -1.21 -7.87
C MET A 42 1.39 -0.86 -6.79
N ILE A 43 0.68 -1.86 -6.25
CA ILE A 43 -0.31 -1.66 -5.18
C ILE A 43 0.36 -1.04 -3.95
N VAL A 44 1.46 -1.65 -3.46
CA VAL A 44 2.19 -1.17 -2.28
C VAL A 44 2.75 0.23 -2.50
N ARG A 45 3.37 0.51 -3.66
CA ARG A 45 3.90 1.85 -3.94
C ARG A 45 2.80 2.91 -4.05
N SER A 46 1.66 2.58 -4.65
CA SER A 46 0.52 3.51 -4.71
C SER A 46 -0.07 3.75 -3.32
N ALA A 47 -0.16 2.74 -2.47
CA ALA A 47 -0.58 2.90 -1.07
C ALA A 47 0.39 3.80 -0.29
N VAL A 48 1.71 3.60 -0.43
CA VAL A 48 2.71 4.45 0.22
C VAL A 48 2.60 5.91 -0.26
N ARG A 49 2.41 6.15 -1.56
CA ARG A 49 2.18 7.51 -2.08
C ARG A 49 0.92 8.15 -1.50
N LEU A 50 -0.17 7.40 -1.45
CA LEU A 50 -1.39 7.87 -0.80
C LEU A 50 -1.14 8.26 0.67
N LEU A 51 -0.37 7.46 1.40
CA LEU A 51 0.01 7.80 2.79
C LEU A 51 0.90 9.04 2.89
N MET A 52 1.75 9.32 1.89
CA MET A 52 2.56 10.54 1.84
C MET A 52 1.69 11.79 1.56
N ASP A 53 0.67 11.63 0.73
CA ASP A 53 -0.26 12.72 0.38
C ASP A 53 -1.27 12.98 1.51
N MET A 54 -1.61 11.94 2.27
CA MET A 54 -2.45 12.04 3.47
C MET A 54 -1.67 12.71 4.60
N ASN A 55 -2.25 13.72 5.25
CA ASN A 55 -1.71 14.31 6.47
C ASN A 55 -1.96 13.40 7.69
N LEU A 56 -1.38 12.19 7.66
CA LEU A 56 -1.54 11.16 8.68
C LEU A 56 -0.70 11.49 9.92
N ASP A 57 -1.37 11.75 11.04
CA ASP A 57 -0.70 11.88 12.34
C ASP A 57 -0.34 10.51 12.93
N ILE A 58 0.96 10.22 12.97
CA ILE A 58 1.53 9.00 13.56
C ILE A 58 2.08 9.22 14.98
N SER A 59 1.90 10.40 15.56
CA SER A 59 2.49 10.75 16.85
C SER A 59 1.97 9.85 17.96
N GLY A 60 2.88 9.15 18.62
CA GLY A 60 2.56 8.34 19.80
C GLY A 60 1.86 7.01 19.51
N VAL A 61 1.80 6.54 18.25
CA VAL A 61 1.25 5.23 17.89
C VAL A 61 2.07 4.10 18.53
N LYS A 62 1.39 3.14 19.19
CA LYS A 62 2.04 2.03 19.92
C LYS A 62 1.71 0.63 19.40
N SER A 63 0.70 0.48 18.55
CA SER A 63 0.30 -0.81 18.00
C SER A 63 -0.13 -0.71 16.53
N GLU A 64 -0.18 -1.86 15.87
CA GLU A 64 -0.66 -1.96 14.49
C GLU A 64 -2.14 -1.57 14.38
N GLU A 65 -2.97 -1.95 15.36
CA GLU A 65 -4.38 -1.57 15.38
C GLU A 65 -4.58 -0.06 15.55
N GLU A 66 -3.74 0.60 16.35
CA GLU A 66 -3.76 2.05 16.51
C GLU A 66 -3.38 2.74 15.19
N LEU A 67 -2.33 2.26 14.52
CA LEU A 67 -1.92 2.78 13.22
C LEU A 67 -3.05 2.65 12.18
N GLU A 68 -3.68 1.47 12.11
CA GLU A 68 -4.79 1.21 11.20
C GLU A 68 -5.98 2.16 11.47
N LYS A 69 -6.30 2.39 12.75
CA LYS A 69 -7.34 3.34 13.14
C LYS A 69 -7.02 4.76 12.68
N ARG A 70 -5.78 5.24 12.87
CA ARG A 70 -5.34 6.57 12.40
C ARG A 70 -5.42 6.69 10.89
N MET A 71 -5.01 5.65 10.15
CA MET A 71 -5.12 5.61 8.69
C MET A 71 -6.57 5.71 8.22
N LYS A 72 -7.49 4.96 8.85
CA LYS A 72 -8.93 5.02 8.56
C LYS A 72 -9.54 6.40 8.85
N GLU A 73 -9.16 7.03 9.96
CA GLU A 73 -9.62 8.36 10.32
C GLU A 73 -9.11 9.43 9.35
N ALA A 74 -7.86 9.34 8.91
CA ALA A 74 -7.29 10.23 7.91
C ALA A 74 -7.97 10.02 6.53
N ALA A 75 -8.20 8.77 6.12
CA ALA A 75 -8.82 8.45 4.83
C ALA A 75 -10.27 8.95 4.72
N ARG A 76 -11.02 9.04 5.83
CA ARG A 76 -12.37 9.64 5.85
C ARG A 76 -12.38 11.15 5.62
N LYS A 77 -11.25 11.82 5.86
CA LYS A 77 -11.09 13.27 5.74
C LYS A 77 -10.44 13.69 4.41
N TYR A 78 -9.86 12.73 3.68
CA TYR A 78 -9.22 12.91 2.38
C TYR A 78 -10.25 12.78 1.26
#